data_AF-A0A9P0KVL0-F1
#
_entry.id   AF-A0A9P0KVL0-F1
#
_cell.length_a   1.000
_cell.length_b   1.000
_cell.length_c   1.000
_cell.angle_alpha   90.00
_cell.angle_beta   90.00
_cell.angle_gamma   90.00
#
_symmetry.space_group_name_H-M   'P 1'
#
loop_
_entity.id
_entity.type
_entity.pdbx_description
1 polymer ?
#
loop_
_entity_poly.entity_id
_entity_poly.type
_entity_poly.pdbx_seq_one_letter_code
_entity_poly.pdbx_strand_id
1 'polypeptide(L)'
;MLIVSRSATTHFCYGNDAGQLGKLQMRGRFRTVDKGNATHFSCLKYVGYNEPCEIDIQCHKNLSIYAVCKEGKCQCMENAHLYTDGKCYVSLLLEDFLPR
;
A
#
# COMPACT_ATOMS: atom_id res chain seq x y z
N MET A 1 4.11 -10.45 -13.67
CA MET A 1 4.38 -11.36 -12.54
C MET A 1 3.12 -11.41 -11.68
N LEU A 2 2.43 -12.56 -11.64
CA LEU A 2 1.25 -12.77 -10.79
C LEU A 2 1.72 -12.99 -9.35
N ILE A 3 1.49 -12.03 -8.46
CA ILE A 3 1.75 -12.23 -7.03
C ILE A 3 0.53 -12.91 -6.42
N VAL A 4 0.59 -14.24 -6.30
CA VAL A 4 -0.43 -15.04 -5.62
C VAL A 4 -0.04 -15.15 -4.15
N SER A 5 -0.52 -14.23 -3.31
CA SER A 5 -0.44 -14.37 -1.86
C SER A 5 -1.56 -15.30 -1.39
N ARG A 6 -1.20 -16.50 -0.90
CA ARG A 6 -2.15 -17.44 -0.28
C ARG A 6 -2.62 -16.87 1.06
N SER A 7 -3.90 -16.52 1.17
CA SER A 7 -4.57 -16.36 2.46
C SER A 7 -5.15 -17.71 2.89
N ALA A 8 -5.13 -18.02 4.19
CA ALA A 8 -5.29 -19.36 4.77
C ALA A 8 -6.69 -20.01 4.63
N THR A 9 -7.63 -19.42 3.90
CA THR A 9 -8.98 -19.97 3.71
C THR A 9 -9.51 -19.58 2.35
N THR A 10 -9.63 -20.56 1.43
CA THR A 10 -10.44 -20.58 0.18
C THR A 10 -10.36 -19.40 -0.81
N HIS A 11 -9.59 -18.35 -0.53
CA HIS A 11 -9.53 -17.10 -1.30
C HIS A 11 -8.08 -16.74 -1.65
N PHE A 12 -7.86 -16.19 -2.85
CA PHE A 12 -6.57 -15.70 -3.33
C PHE A 12 -6.69 -14.30 -3.92
N CYS A 13 -5.60 -13.53 -3.86
CA CYS A 13 -5.56 -12.20 -4.47
C CYS A 13 -5.20 -12.30 -5.97
N TYR A 14 -5.87 -11.50 -6.81
CA TYR A 14 -5.65 -11.45 -8.26
C TYR A 14 -5.74 -10.01 -8.78
N GLY A 15 -4.99 -9.69 -9.84
CA GLY A 15 -5.00 -8.36 -10.48
C GLY A 15 -4.39 -7.28 -9.58
N ASN A 16 -3.25 -7.57 -8.94
CA ASN A 16 -2.55 -6.66 -8.05
C ASN A 16 -1.27 -6.09 -8.70
N ASP A 17 -1.29 -5.99 -10.02
CA ASP A 17 -0.37 -5.25 -10.88
C ASP A 17 -0.78 -3.77 -10.92
N ALA A 18 0.16 -2.90 -11.30
CA ALA A 18 0.20 -1.44 -11.08
C ALA A 18 -0.96 -0.57 -11.67
N GLY A 19 -2.14 -1.14 -11.93
CA GLY A 19 -3.32 -0.41 -12.37
C GLY A 19 -4.65 -1.10 -12.05
N GLN A 20 -4.68 -2.04 -11.11
CA GLN A 20 -5.92 -2.62 -10.58
C GLN A 20 -5.86 -2.75 -9.04
N LEU A 21 -6.86 -2.18 -8.35
CA LEU A 21 -7.08 -2.41 -6.92
C LEU A 21 -7.29 -3.92 -6.65
N GLY A 22 -6.49 -4.46 -5.73
CA GLY A 22 -6.40 -5.89 -5.43
C GLY A 22 -7.74 -6.58 -5.21
N LYS A 23 -8.10 -7.48 -6.12
CA LYS A 23 -9.35 -8.26 -6.08
C LYS A 23 -9.15 -9.60 -5.39
N LEU A 24 -10.24 -10.12 -4.83
CA LEU A 24 -10.24 -11.34 -4.04
C LEU A 24 -11.06 -12.42 -4.77
N GLN A 25 -10.45 -13.57 -5.07
CA GLN A 25 -11.02 -14.63 -5.88
C GLN A 25 -11.15 -15.93 -5.07
N MET A 26 -12.31 -16.60 -5.10
CA MET A 26 -12.52 -17.90 -4.43
C MET A 26 -12.11 -19.09 -5.30
N ARG A 27 -11.55 -20.13 -4.67
CA ARG A 27 -11.20 -21.40 -5.32
C ARG A 27 -12.43 -22.33 -5.36
N GLY A 28 -13.10 -22.46 -6.51
CA GLY A 28 -14.09 -23.53 -6.73
C GLY A 28 -15.32 -23.25 -7.60
N ARG A 29 -15.68 -21.99 -7.88
CA ARG A 29 -16.72 -21.64 -8.87
C ARG A 29 -16.36 -20.31 -9.52
N PHE A 30 -16.54 -20.21 -10.84
CA PHE A 30 -16.40 -18.98 -11.64
C PHE A 30 -17.49 -17.97 -11.27
N ARG A 31 -17.46 -17.47 -10.03
CA ARG A 31 -18.15 -16.24 -9.66
C ARG A 31 -17.04 -15.31 -9.22
N THR A 32 -16.75 -14.31 -10.04
CA THR A 32 -16.24 -13.03 -9.55
C THR A 32 -17.20 -12.61 -8.47
N VAL A 33 -16.82 -12.86 -7.22
CA VAL A 33 -17.59 -12.33 -6.11
C VAL A 33 -17.02 -10.96 -5.90
N ASP A 34 -17.60 -9.97 -6.57
CA ASP A 34 -17.64 -8.60 -6.07
C ASP A 34 -18.40 -8.67 -4.74
N LYS A 35 -17.75 -9.18 -3.69
CA LYS A 35 -18.29 -9.22 -2.34
C LYS A 35 -18.12 -7.81 -1.80
N GLY A 36 -18.96 -6.93 -2.34
CA GLY A 36 -18.83 -5.49 -2.25
C GLY A 36 -17.82 -4.93 -3.25
N ASN A 37 -18.05 -3.68 -3.65
CA ASN A 37 -17.08 -2.76 -4.23
C ASN A 37 -15.85 -2.50 -3.30
N ALA A 38 -15.49 -3.46 -2.45
CA ALA A 38 -14.59 -3.32 -1.33
C ALA A 38 -13.22 -3.90 -1.69
N THR A 39 -12.25 -3.02 -1.91
CA THR A 39 -10.83 -3.36 -1.96
C THR A 39 -10.43 -4.05 -0.66
N HIS A 40 -9.95 -5.29 -0.75
CA HIS A 40 -9.42 -6.00 0.41
C HIS A 40 -7.98 -5.54 0.65
N PHE A 41 -7.72 -4.86 1.78
CA PHE A 41 -6.38 -4.36 2.12
C PHE A 41 -5.28 -5.43 2.10
N SER A 42 -5.63 -6.68 2.40
CA SER A 42 -4.73 -7.84 2.33
C SER A 42 -4.28 -8.22 0.92
N CYS A 43 -5.01 -7.76 -0.11
CA CYS A 43 -4.74 -8.03 -1.51
C CYS A 43 -4.05 -6.89 -2.24
N LEU A 44 -3.75 -5.79 -1.55
CA LEU A 44 -3.01 -4.67 -2.12
C LEU A 44 -1.51 -4.97 -2.20
N LYS A 45 -0.88 -4.52 -3.28
CA LYS A 45 0.55 -4.65 -3.50
C LYS A 45 1.25 -3.70 -2.55
N TYR A 46 2.24 -4.21 -1.83
CA TYR A 46 3.17 -3.36 -1.10
C TYR A 46 4.18 -2.80 -2.09
N VAL A 47 4.33 -1.49 -2.07
CA VAL A 47 5.19 -0.76 -3.00
C VAL A 47 6.20 0.09 -2.25
N GLY A 48 7.41 0.12 -2.79
CA GLY A 48 8.53 0.90 -2.29
C GLY A 48 8.51 2.34 -2.80
N TYR A 49 9.54 3.09 -2.41
CA TYR A 49 9.68 4.50 -2.80
C TYR A 49 9.75 4.64 -4.32
N ASN A 50 9.06 5.64 -4.88
CA ASN A 50 8.93 5.90 -6.32
C ASN A 50 8.30 4.78 -7.16
N GLU A 51 7.78 3.72 -6.53
CA GLU A 51 7.05 2.68 -7.25
C GLU A 51 5.58 3.09 -7.50
N PRO A 52 4.96 2.57 -8.58
CA PRO A 52 3.58 2.89 -8.93
C PRO A 52 2.56 2.50 -7.86
N CYS A 53 1.63 3.39 -7.54
CA CYS A 53 0.56 3.16 -6.57
C CYS A 53 -0.76 3.81 -7.01
N GLU A 54 -1.84 3.45 -6.32
CA GLU A 54 -3.18 4.00 -6.49
C GLU A 54 -3.71 4.65 -5.20
N ILE A 55 -3.34 4.10 -4.03
CA ILE A 55 -3.78 4.57 -2.71
C ILE A 55 -2.67 4.47 -1.66
N ASP A 56 -2.66 5.39 -0.69
CA ASP A 56 -1.59 5.54 0.32
C ASP A 56 -1.25 4.25 1.08
N ILE A 57 -2.26 3.45 1.40
CA ILE A 57 -2.09 2.19 2.16
C ILE A 57 -1.17 1.18 1.47
N GLN A 58 -0.98 1.28 0.14
CA GLN A 58 -0.01 0.46 -0.60
C GLN A 58 1.44 0.82 -0.24
N CYS A 59 1.68 2.09 0.10
CA CYS A 59 2.98 2.63 0.49
C CYS A 59 3.30 2.34 1.97
N HIS A 60 2.28 2.33 2.83
CA HIS A 60 2.46 2.31 4.30
C HIS A 60 3.30 1.15 4.83
N LYS A 61 3.15 -0.05 4.26
CA LYS A 61 3.79 -1.25 4.81
C LYS A 61 5.31 -1.27 4.58
N ASN A 62 5.77 -0.75 3.44
CA ASN A 62 7.19 -0.72 3.11
C ASN A 62 7.84 0.59 3.58
N LEU A 63 7.13 1.71 3.47
CA LEU A 63 7.69 3.04 3.67
C LEU A 63 7.34 3.70 5.00
N SER A 64 6.43 3.14 5.81
CA SER A 64 5.80 3.77 6.99
C SER A 64 4.51 4.54 6.69
N ILE A 65 3.77 4.87 7.76
CA ILE A 65 2.53 5.65 7.73
C ILE A 65 2.70 7.08 7.19
N TYR A 66 3.93 7.56 7.01
CA TYR A 66 4.24 8.89 6.49
C TYR A 66 4.44 8.89 4.96
N ALA A 67 4.12 7.78 4.29
CA ALA A 67 4.20 7.65 2.85
C ALA A 67 2.81 7.78 2.20
N VAL A 68 2.74 8.54 1.11
CA VAL A 68 1.52 8.82 0.36
C VAL A 68 1.67 8.45 -1.11
N CYS A 69 0.56 8.12 -1.75
CA CYS A 69 0.50 7.90 -3.18
C CYS A 69 0.28 9.23 -3.90
N LYS A 70 1.37 9.90 -4.28
CA LYS A 70 1.34 11.20 -4.96
C LYS A 70 1.73 11.02 -6.41
N GLU A 71 0.92 11.54 -7.33
CA GLU A 71 1.17 11.44 -8.79
C GLU A 71 1.34 9.99 -9.26
N GLY A 72 0.61 9.05 -8.64
CA GLY A 72 0.67 7.63 -8.94
C GLY A 72 1.98 6.96 -8.51
N LYS A 73 2.78 7.59 -7.63
CA LYS A 73 4.01 7.01 -7.07
C LYS A 73 4.05 7.18 -5.56
N CYS A 74 4.60 6.18 -4.87
CA CYS A 74 4.81 6.30 -3.43
C CYS A 74 5.92 7.31 -3.14
N GLN A 75 5.58 8.34 -2.37
CA GLN A 75 6.49 9.39 -1.92
C GLN A 75 6.30 9.62 -0.41
N CYS A 76 7.25 10.30 0.24
CA CYS A 76 7.00 10.79 1.59
C CYS A 76 6.07 12.01 1.53
N MET A 77 5.19 12.15 2.53
CA MET A 77 4.37 13.35 2.68
C MET A 77 5.23 14.61 2.87
N GLU A 78 4.65 15.80 2.68
CA GLU A 78 5.38 17.08 2.64
C GLU A 78 6.27 17.35 3.87
N ASN A 79 5.83 16.93 5.06
CA ASN A 79 6.58 17.06 6.31
C ASN A 79 7.33 15.78 6.70
N ALA A 80 7.67 14.93 5.73
CA ALA A 80 8.42 13.72 5.96
C ALA A 80 9.55 13.55 4.94
N HIS A 81 10.59 12.83 5.32
CA HIS A 81 11.75 12.57 4.48
C HIS A 81 12.06 11.07 4.44
N LEU A 82 12.64 10.63 3.33
CA LEU A 82 13.14 9.26 3.17
C LEU A 82 14.47 9.12 3.92
N TYR A 83 14.55 8.18 4.84
CA TYR A 83 15.77 7.85 5.57
C TYR A 83 16.51 6.66 4.93
N THR A 84 17.73 6.42 5.37
CA THR A 84 18.63 5.41 4.76
C THR A 84 18.13 3.97 4.88
N ASP A 85 17.20 3.70 5.79
CA ASP A 85 16.55 2.38 5.93
C ASP A 85 15.40 2.18 4.93
N GLY A 86 15.16 3.17 4.05
CA GLY A 86 14.14 3.12 3.03
C GLY A 86 12.73 3.45 3.55
N LYS A 87 12.59 4.10 4.72
CA LYS A 87 11.30 4.53 5.26
C LYS A 87 11.18 6.05 5.34
N CYS A 88 9.95 6.54 5.30
CA CYS A 88 9.59 7.92 5.55
C CYS A 88 9.49 8.17 7.06
N TYR A 89 10.06 9.28 7.50
CA TYR A 89 9.97 9.77 8.89
C TYR A 89 9.53 11.23 8.88
N VAL A 90 8.73 11.62 9.86
CA VAL A 90 8.33 13.02 10.00
C VAL A 90 9.57 13.87 10.29
N SER A 91 9.69 14.98 9.58
CA SER A 91 10.67 16.02 9.85
C SER A 91 10.16 16.83 11.03
N LEU A 92 10.86 16.74 12.15
CA LEU A 92 10.57 17.55 13.34
C LEU A 92 11.54 18.71 13.38
N LEU A 93 11.02 19.91 13.57
CA LEU A 93 11.86 21.07 13.83
C LEU A 93 12.30 21.03 15.29
N LEU A 94 13.47 21.59 15.58
CA LEU A 94 13.98 21.66 16.96
C LEU A 94 13.00 22.40 17.90
N GLU A 95 12.24 23.35 17.35
CA GLU A 95 11.20 24.11 18.06
C GLU A 95 9.99 23.26 18.47
N ASP A 96 9.71 22.14 17.79
CA ASP A 96 8.62 21.22 18.16
C ASP A 96 8.93 20.47 19.48
N PHE A 97 10.19 20.44 19.88
CA PHE A 97 10.65 19.78 21.11
C PHE A 97 10.82 20.73 22.30
N LEU A 98 10.69 22.04 22.09
CA LEU A 98 10.86 23.00 23.17
C LEU A 98 9.52 23.23 23.89
N PRO A 99 9.44 23.03 25.22
CA PRO A 99 8.24 23.36 25.97
C PRO A 99 7.96 24.86 25.90
N ARG A 100 6.70 25.22 25.65
CA ARG A 100 6.21 26.61 25.69
C ARG A 100 6.17 27.16 27.12
#